data_AF-A0AAJ2BHY6-F1
#
_entry.id   AF-A0AAJ2BHY6-F1
#
_cell.length_a   1.000
_cell.length_b   1.000
_cell.length_c   1.000
_cell.angle_alpha   90.00
_cell.angle_beta   90.00
_cell.angle_gamma   90.00
#
_symmetry.space_group_name_H-M   'P 1'
#
loop_
_entity.id
_entity.type
_entity.pdbx_description
1 polymer ?
#
loop_
_entity_poly.entity_id
_entity_poly.type
_entity_poly.pdbx_seq_one_letter_code
_entity_poly.pdbx_strand_id
1 'polypeptide(L)'
;MNGIHDLGGMHGLGPVAPPASEPVFHAEWERRVFALFPSLFVGGYFNVDEFRHAIERMAPSEYLESSYYEHWLHAFETLLLEKGVISVEELQGQAKPTAPTQPVTVLTPELVQPVVLGGASARTTHGEPGRFQLGDQVRTRNLNPEGHTRLPRYARGKLGTIERVQGLFVTPDTVAHGLGEQPQQVYAVRFSARELWGSDSPDSICIDLWDSYLEAV
;
A
#
# COMPACT_ATOMS: atom_id res chain seq x y z
N MET A 1 1.30 2.41 10.91
CA MET A 1 0.11 2.12 11.71
C MET A 1 0.19 0.66 12.14
N ASN A 2 -0.05 0.36 13.42
CA ASN A 2 -0.14 -1.03 13.89
C ASN A 2 -1.59 -1.54 13.76
N GLY A 3 -2.07 -1.66 12.53
CA GLY A 3 -3.46 -2.06 12.21
C GLY A 3 -3.64 -3.56 12.01
N ILE A 4 -4.89 -3.98 11.81
CA ILE A 4 -5.22 -5.40 11.54
C ILE A 4 -4.71 -5.87 10.17
N HIS A 5 -4.56 -4.96 9.20
CA HIS A 5 -4.10 -5.26 7.84
C HIS A 5 -2.70 -5.90 7.79
N ASP A 6 -1.85 -5.67 8.81
CA ASP A 6 -0.52 -6.24 8.92
C ASP A 6 -0.59 -7.65 9.52
N LEU A 7 -1.13 -8.60 8.75
CA LEU A 7 -1.47 -9.95 9.21
C LEU A 7 -0.27 -10.92 9.32
N GLY A 8 0.93 -10.49 8.92
CA GLY A 8 2.10 -11.36 8.83
C GLY A 8 2.46 -12.04 10.15
N GLY A 9 2.45 -13.37 10.17
CA GLY A 9 2.77 -14.18 11.36
C GLY A 9 1.59 -14.39 12.33
N MET A 10 0.39 -13.92 12.02
CA MET A 10 -0.79 -14.16 12.85
C MET A 10 -1.30 -15.60 12.71
N HIS A 11 -1.73 -16.19 13.82
CA HIS A 11 -2.45 -17.47 13.85
C HIS A 11 -3.97 -17.23 13.93
N GLY A 12 -4.75 -18.26 13.57
CA GLY A 12 -6.20 -18.27 13.82
C GLY A 12 -7.09 -17.74 12.70
N LEU A 13 -6.55 -17.45 11.51
CA LEU A 13 -7.31 -16.97 10.35
C LEU A 13 -8.00 -18.09 9.53
N GLY A 14 -7.81 -19.35 9.92
CA GLY A 14 -8.36 -20.50 9.20
C GLY A 14 -7.54 -20.91 7.97
N PRO A 15 -8.01 -21.94 7.23
CA PRO A 15 -7.32 -22.46 6.06
C PRO A 15 -7.53 -21.56 4.83
N VAL A 16 -6.53 -21.53 3.94
CA VAL A 16 -6.66 -20.96 2.60
C VAL A 16 -7.37 -21.99 1.70
N ALA A 17 -8.59 -21.68 1.27
CA ALA A 17 -9.45 -22.60 0.52
C ALA A 17 -9.98 -21.94 -0.79
N PRO A 18 -9.12 -21.76 -1.81
CA PRO A 18 -9.52 -21.12 -3.05
C PRO A 18 -10.48 -22.04 -3.84
N PRO A 19 -11.47 -21.49 -4.56
CA PRO A 19 -12.32 -22.27 -5.46
C PRO A 19 -11.50 -22.83 -6.64
N ALA A 20 -12.00 -23.90 -7.28
CA ALA A 20 -11.35 -24.49 -8.45
C ALA A 20 -11.29 -23.55 -9.66
N SER A 21 -12.22 -22.59 -9.73
CA SER A 21 -12.28 -21.52 -10.71
C SER A 21 -13.00 -20.33 -10.10
N GLU A 22 -12.52 -19.13 -10.39
CA GLU A 22 -13.11 -17.86 -9.98
C GLU A 22 -13.20 -16.90 -11.17
N PRO A 23 -14.31 -16.14 -11.30
CA PRO A 23 -14.37 -15.04 -12.26
C PRO A 23 -13.49 -13.87 -11.79
N VAL A 24 -13.04 -13.01 -12.71
CA VAL A 24 -12.31 -11.78 -12.36
C VAL A 24 -13.15 -10.85 -11.47
N PHE A 25 -14.47 -10.84 -11.68
CA PHE A 25 -15.44 -10.11 -10.88
C PHE A 25 -16.60 -11.03 -10.52
N HIS A 26 -16.89 -11.18 -9.24
CA HIS A 26 -18.00 -11.96 -8.70
C HIS A 26 -19.34 -11.24 -8.86
N ALA A 27 -19.33 -9.91 -8.98
CA ALA A 27 -20.53 -9.10 -9.17
C ALA A 27 -20.28 -7.86 -10.03
N GLU A 28 -21.34 -7.32 -10.62
CA GLU A 28 -21.27 -6.12 -11.47
C GLU A 28 -20.79 -4.87 -10.73
N TRP A 29 -21.06 -4.77 -9.42
CA TRP A 29 -20.61 -3.63 -8.63
C TRP A 29 -19.09 -3.61 -8.46
N GLU A 30 -18.43 -4.78 -8.42
CA GLU A 30 -16.97 -4.88 -8.31
C GLU A 30 -16.30 -4.29 -9.55
N ARG A 31 -16.88 -4.49 -10.75
CA ARG A 31 -16.40 -3.87 -12.00
C ARG A 31 -16.43 -2.34 -11.92
N ARG A 32 -17.48 -1.79 -11.31
CA ARG A 32 -17.65 -0.34 -11.13
C ARG A 32 -16.61 0.21 -10.15
N VAL A 33 -16.48 -0.44 -8.99
CA VAL A 33 -15.50 -0.04 -7.97
C VAL A 33 -14.07 -0.15 -8.51
N PHE A 34 -13.74 -1.21 -9.23
CA PHE A 34 -12.43 -1.36 -9.88
C PHE A 34 -12.16 -0.20 -10.85
N ALA A 35 -13.12 0.16 -11.70
CA ALA A 35 -12.98 1.25 -12.67
C ALA A 35 -12.86 2.64 -12.04
N LEU A 36 -13.31 2.83 -10.79
CA LEU A 36 -13.13 4.09 -10.06
C LEU A 36 -11.66 4.36 -9.74
N PHE A 37 -10.85 3.32 -9.45
CA PHE A 37 -9.45 3.53 -9.08
C PHE A 37 -8.64 4.31 -10.13
N PRO A 38 -8.50 3.85 -11.39
CA PRO A 38 -7.71 4.59 -12.37
C PRO A 38 -8.33 5.95 -12.70
N SER A 39 -9.67 6.07 -12.64
CA SER A 39 -10.37 7.32 -12.88
C SER A 39 -10.03 8.38 -11.83
N LEU A 40 -10.09 8.00 -10.55
CA LEU A 40 -9.82 8.90 -9.43
C LEU A 40 -8.31 9.20 -9.28
N PHE A 41 -7.47 8.20 -9.56
CA PHE A 41 -6.02 8.37 -9.59
C PHE A 41 -5.57 9.34 -10.69
N VAL A 42 -6.06 9.18 -11.93
CA VAL A 42 -5.77 10.10 -13.05
C VAL A 42 -6.33 11.49 -12.79
N GLY A 43 -7.49 11.58 -12.11
CA GLY A 43 -8.07 12.84 -11.65
C GLY A 43 -7.25 13.55 -10.57
N GLY A 44 -6.21 12.90 -10.01
CA GLY A 44 -5.34 13.48 -9.00
C GLY A 44 -5.97 13.57 -7.60
N TYR A 45 -7.06 12.84 -7.35
CA TYR A 45 -7.74 12.90 -6.05
C TYR A 45 -6.95 12.21 -4.94
N PHE A 46 -6.20 11.17 -5.26
CA PHE A 46 -5.30 10.50 -4.31
C PHE A 46 -4.12 9.85 -5.00
N ASN A 47 -3.06 9.55 -4.24
CA ASN A 47 -2.00 8.63 -4.65
C ASN A 47 -2.22 7.21 -4.07
N VAL A 48 -1.43 6.24 -4.54
CA VAL A 48 -1.59 4.82 -4.16
C VAL A 48 -1.36 4.59 -2.67
N ASP A 49 -0.49 5.37 -2.04
CA ASP A 49 -0.12 5.19 -0.63
C ASP A 49 -1.14 5.84 0.31
N GLU A 50 -1.76 6.96 -0.08
CA GLU A 50 -2.98 7.48 0.56
C GLU A 50 -4.12 6.45 0.48
N PHE A 51 -4.33 5.84 -0.70
CA PHE A 51 -5.33 4.80 -0.91
C PHE A 51 -5.11 3.58 0.01
N ARG A 52 -3.88 3.07 0.09
CA ARG A 52 -3.54 2.00 1.03
C ARG A 52 -3.81 2.42 2.46
N HIS A 53 -3.37 3.61 2.85
CA HIS A 53 -3.54 4.07 4.22
C HIS A 53 -5.01 4.28 4.61
N ALA A 54 -5.88 4.66 3.67
CA ALA A 54 -7.32 4.69 3.91
C ALA A 54 -7.88 3.30 4.26
N ILE A 55 -7.50 2.26 3.51
CA ILE A 55 -7.87 0.86 3.82
C ILE A 55 -7.31 0.44 5.19
N GLU A 56 -6.08 0.81 5.51
CA GLU A 56 -5.43 0.46 6.77
C GLU A 56 -6.15 1.01 8.01
N ARG A 57 -6.96 2.06 7.82
CA ARG A 57 -7.75 2.75 8.86
C ARG A 57 -9.18 2.22 9.00
N MET A 58 -9.58 1.23 8.19
CA MET A 58 -10.86 0.54 8.35
C MET A 58 -11.02 -0.03 9.76
N ALA A 59 -12.27 -0.14 10.21
CA ALA A 59 -12.57 -0.88 11.44
C ALA A 59 -12.07 -2.33 11.30
N PRO A 60 -11.38 -2.89 12.31
CA PRO A 60 -10.73 -4.18 12.14
C PRO A 60 -11.65 -5.34 11.76
N SER A 61 -12.87 -5.38 12.28
CA SER A 61 -13.87 -6.40 11.93
C SER A 61 -14.32 -6.25 10.48
N GLU A 62 -14.60 -5.03 10.03
CA GLU A 62 -15.00 -4.75 8.65
C GLU A 62 -13.91 -5.17 7.66
N TYR A 63 -12.64 -4.87 7.94
CA TYR A 63 -11.51 -5.31 7.11
C TYR A 63 -11.40 -6.84 6.99
N LEU A 64 -11.75 -7.59 8.04
CA LEU A 64 -11.64 -9.05 8.04
C LEU A 64 -12.85 -9.75 7.42
N GLU A 65 -14.02 -9.11 7.50
CA GLU A 65 -15.31 -9.73 7.13
C GLU A 65 -15.82 -9.27 5.76
N SER A 66 -15.42 -8.09 5.29
CA SER A 66 -15.87 -7.54 4.01
C SER A 66 -15.10 -8.11 2.82
N SER A 67 -15.69 -8.02 1.63
CA SER A 67 -15.04 -8.46 0.40
C SER A 67 -13.97 -7.45 -0.06
N TYR A 68 -13.04 -7.92 -0.90
CA TYR A 68 -11.89 -7.13 -1.33
C TYR A 68 -12.24 -5.77 -1.94
N TYR A 69 -13.30 -5.70 -2.75
CA TYR A 69 -13.72 -4.43 -3.36
C TYR A 69 -14.54 -3.54 -2.43
N GLU A 70 -15.04 -4.05 -1.29
CA GLU A 70 -15.58 -3.18 -0.24
C GLU A 70 -14.46 -2.36 0.42
N HIS A 71 -13.25 -2.90 0.53
CA HIS A 71 -12.09 -2.12 1.00
C HIS A 71 -11.80 -0.93 0.07
N TRP A 72 -11.91 -1.14 -1.24
CA TRP A 72 -11.69 -0.10 -2.24
C TRP A 72 -12.78 0.98 -2.16
N LEU A 73 -14.04 0.57 -2.04
CA LEU A 73 -15.15 1.48 -1.87
C LEU A 73 -14.98 2.34 -0.60
N HIS A 74 -14.65 1.72 0.53
CA HIS A 74 -14.34 2.43 1.78
C HIS A 74 -13.23 3.47 1.59
N ALA A 75 -12.15 3.11 0.91
CA ALA A 75 -11.04 4.02 0.66
C ALA A 75 -11.44 5.22 -0.20
N PHE A 76 -12.28 5.01 -1.23
CA PHE A 76 -12.79 6.11 -2.06
C PHE A 76 -13.69 7.05 -1.25
N GLU A 77 -14.66 6.51 -0.53
CA GLU A 77 -15.56 7.31 0.31
C GLU A 77 -14.78 8.14 1.33
N THR A 78 -13.84 7.49 2.03
CA THR A 78 -12.98 8.13 3.04
C THR A 78 -12.15 9.26 2.44
N LEU A 79 -11.38 8.99 1.38
CA LEU A 79 -10.46 9.98 0.81
C LEU A 79 -11.19 11.13 0.14
N LEU A 80 -12.30 10.86 -0.56
CA LEU A 80 -13.07 11.92 -1.22
C LEU A 80 -13.77 12.83 -0.21
N LEU A 81 -14.24 12.29 0.92
CA LEU A 81 -14.76 13.09 2.03
C LEU A 81 -13.66 13.91 2.71
N GLU A 82 -12.52 13.29 3.04
CA GLU A 82 -11.38 13.97 3.72
C GLU A 82 -10.84 15.14 2.89
N LYS A 83 -10.83 14.99 1.57
CA LYS A 83 -10.38 16.04 0.64
C LYS A 83 -11.48 17.01 0.22
N GLY A 84 -12.69 16.86 0.74
CA GLY A 84 -13.84 17.72 0.42
C GLY A 84 -14.27 17.67 -1.05
N VAL A 85 -13.98 16.56 -1.74
CA VAL A 85 -14.40 16.32 -3.13
C VAL A 85 -15.88 16.00 -3.19
N ILE A 86 -16.37 15.27 -2.18
CA ILE A 86 -17.80 15.01 -1.97
C ILE A 86 -18.19 15.38 -0.53
N SER A 87 -19.46 15.67 -0.30
CA SER A 87 -20.05 15.81 1.04
C SER A 87 -20.70 14.51 1.54
N VAL A 88 -20.96 14.43 2.84
CA VAL A 88 -21.70 13.31 3.43
C VAL A 88 -23.12 13.22 2.85
N GLU A 89 -23.78 14.36 2.64
CA GLU A 89 -25.11 14.46 2.04
C GLU A 89 -25.10 14.01 0.57
N GLU A 90 -24.06 14.34 -0.20
CA GLU A 90 -23.90 13.85 -1.58
C GLU A 90 -23.71 12.34 -1.61
N LEU A 91 -22.86 11.80 -0.73
CA LEU A 91 -22.63 10.35 -0.61
C LEU A 91 -23.91 9.60 -0.21
N GLN A 92 -24.70 10.16 0.69
CA GLN A 92 -25.99 9.60 1.14
C GLN A 92 -27.13 9.83 0.14
N GLY A 93 -26.88 10.50 -1.00
CA GLY A 93 -27.89 10.81 -2.00
C GLY A 93 -28.94 11.85 -1.54
N GLN A 94 -28.63 12.61 -0.49
CA GLN A 94 -29.47 13.66 0.08
C GLN A 94 -29.20 15.03 -0.56
N ALA A 95 -28.05 15.20 -1.20
CA ALA A 95 -27.68 16.39 -1.97
C ALA A 95 -27.32 16.02 -3.41
N LYS A 96 -27.44 16.99 -4.32
CA LYS A 96 -26.95 16.85 -5.69
C LYS A 96 -25.45 17.11 -5.73
N PRO A 97 -24.68 16.39 -6.57
CA PRO A 97 -23.26 16.64 -6.75
C PRO A 97 -22.99 18.09 -7.16
N THR A 98 -22.05 18.72 -6.47
CA THR A 98 -21.57 20.06 -6.78
C THR A 98 -20.51 19.97 -7.88
N ALA A 99 -20.51 20.93 -8.81
CA ALA A 99 -19.48 20.97 -9.84
C ALA A 99 -18.11 21.25 -9.21
N PRO A 100 -17.02 20.59 -9.68
CA PRO A 100 -15.69 20.84 -9.16
C PRO A 100 -15.28 22.30 -9.40
N THR A 101 -14.62 22.91 -8.41
CA THR A 101 -14.17 24.31 -8.47
C THR A 101 -12.93 24.50 -9.33
N GLN A 102 -12.20 23.42 -9.64
CA GLN A 102 -11.03 23.41 -10.49
C GLN A 102 -11.18 22.36 -11.62
N PRO A 103 -10.54 22.56 -12.78
CA PRO A 103 -10.51 21.56 -13.84
C PRO A 103 -9.84 20.28 -13.34
N VAL A 104 -10.47 19.13 -13.60
CA VAL A 104 -9.93 17.81 -13.26
C VAL A 104 -9.62 17.04 -14.53
N THR A 105 -8.52 16.28 -14.51
CA THR A 105 -8.20 15.38 -15.61
C THR A 105 -9.20 14.23 -15.61
N VAL A 106 -9.93 14.06 -16.70
CA VAL A 106 -10.89 12.98 -16.86
C VAL A 106 -10.24 11.84 -17.64
N LEU A 107 -10.32 10.61 -17.12
CA LEU A 107 -9.92 9.41 -17.84
C LEU A 107 -10.95 9.11 -18.94
N THR A 108 -10.70 9.58 -20.17
CA THR A 108 -11.56 9.30 -21.32
C THR A 108 -11.33 7.88 -21.85
N PRO A 109 -12.28 7.29 -22.61
CA PRO A 109 -12.13 5.94 -23.16
C PRO A 109 -10.84 5.74 -23.97
N GLU A 110 -10.39 6.76 -24.70
CA GLU A 110 -9.18 6.72 -25.52
C GLU A 110 -7.89 6.71 -24.69
N LEU A 111 -7.96 7.20 -23.44
CA LEU A 111 -6.84 7.24 -22.51
C LEU A 111 -6.70 5.96 -21.66
N VAL A 112 -7.73 5.11 -21.60
CA VAL A 112 -7.73 3.90 -20.76
C VAL A 112 -6.58 2.97 -21.12
N GLN A 113 -6.45 2.58 -22.38
CA GLN A 113 -5.41 1.63 -22.80
C GLN A 113 -3.99 2.20 -22.60
N PRO A 114 -3.68 3.46 -23.01
CA PRO A 114 -2.39 4.08 -22.70
C PRO A 114 -2.05 4.13 -21.20
N VAL A 115 -3.01 4.47 -20.33
CA VAL A 115 -2.79 4.52 -18.88
C VAL A 115 -2.50 3.14 -18.31
N VAL A 116 -3.27 2.13 -18.70
CA VAL A 116 -3.08 0.75 -18.23
C VAL A 116 -1.74 0.18 -18.68
N LEU A 117 -1.34 0.40 -19.94
CA LEU A 117 -0.10 -0.13 -20.49
C LEU A 117 1.14 0.67 -20.06
N GLY A 118 1.00 1.98 -19.86
CA GLY A 118 2.10 2.86 -19.47
C GLY A 118 2.39 2.80 -17.96
N GLY A 119 1.36 2.64 -17.14
CA GLY A 119 1.48 2.64 -15.69
C GLY A 119 2.02 3.94 -15.11
N ALA A 120 2.32 3.93 -13.81
CA ALA A 120 2.98 5.03 -13.10
C ALA A 120 4.08 4.45 -12.20
N SER A 121 5.33 4.57 -12.63
CA SER A 121 6.47 4.02 -11.91
C SER A 121 6.73 4.81 -10.62
N ALA A 122 6.78 4.10 -9.48
CA ALA A 122 7.26 4.64 -8.21
C ALA A 122 8.80 4.74 -8.12
N ARG A 123 9.51 4.15 -9.08
CA ARG A 123 10.97 4.23 -9.20
C ARG A 123 11.36 5.58 -9.77
N THR A 124 12.43 6.16 -9.22
CA THR A 124 13.01 7.43 -9.64
C THR A 124 14.53 7.33 -9.77
N THR A 125 15.15 8.35 -10.35
CA THR A 125 16.60 8.52 -10.42
C THR A 125 17.10 9.68 -9.55
N HIS A 126 16.18 10.39 -8.88
CA HIS A 126 16.49 11.50 -7.99
C HIS A 126 16.46 11.02 -6.54
N GLY A 127 17.53 11.24 -5.80
CA GLY A 127 17.65 10.83 -4.39
C GLY A 127 19.10 10.61 -4.00
N GLU A 128 19.31 10.40 -2.70
CA GLU A 128 20.64 10.12 -2.14
C GLU A 128 21.02 8.66 -2.37
N PRO A 129 22.32 8.34 -2.56
CA PRO A 129 22.77 6.97 -2.64
C PRO A 129 22.44 6.22 -1.34
N GLY A 130 22.03 4.96 -1.48
CA GLY A 130 21.76 4.10 -0.33
C GLY A 130 22.99 3.81 0.51
N ARG A 131 22.79 3.54 1.80
CA ARG A 131 23.85 3.30 2.79
C ARG A 131 24.45 1.88 2.74
N PHE A 132 23.70 0.93 2.20
CA PHE A 132 24.04 -0.50 2.23
C PHE A 132 24.24 -1.09 0.84
N GLN A 133 24.95 -2.21 0.76
CA GLN A 133 25.22 -2.98 -0.45
C GLN A 133 24.89 -4.48 -0.27
N LEU A 134 24.94 -5.24 -1.37
CA LEU A 134 24.70 -6.68 -1.37
C LEU A 134 25.59 -7.40 -0.35
N GLY A 135 24.99 -8.24 0.50
CA GLY A 135 25.68 -9.04 1.51
C GLY A 135 25.83 -8.38 2.87
N ASP A 136 25.56 -7.08 3.01
CA ASP A 136 25.63 -6.39 4.29
C ASP A 136 24.63 -6.99 5.29
N GLN A 137 25.06 -7.13 6.54
CA GLN A 137 24.16 -7.40 7.66
C GLN A 137 23.51 -6.10 8.11
N VAL A 138 22.19 -6.14 8.29
CA VAL A 138 21.41 -4.99 8.74
C VAL A 138 20.45 -5.41 9.85
N ARG A 139 20.08 -4.47 10.68
CA ARG A 139 18.97 -4.60 11.62
C ARG A 139 17.85 -3.68 11.18
N THR A 140 16.63 -4.20 11.10
CA THR A 140 15.47 -3.33 10.92
C THR A 140 15.22 -2.54 12.19
N ARG A 141 14.84 -1.28 12.04
CA ARG A 141 14.52 -0.40 13.15
C ARG A 141 13.24 -0.85 13.84
N ASN A 142 13.16 -0.64 15.16
CA ASN A 142 11.93 -0.88 15.91
C ASN A 142 11.04 0.38 15.88
N LEU A 143 10.34 0.59 14.77
CA LEU A 143 9.47 1.75 14.54
C LEU A 143 7.99 1.40 14.76
N ASN A 144 7.23 2.31 15.35
CA ASN A 144 5.78 2.15 15.57
C ASN A 144 5.01 3.43 15.15
N PRO A 145 5.10 3.87 13.89
CA PRO A 145 4.42 5.08 13.45
C PRO A 145 2.90 4.88 13.47
N GLU A 146 2.18 5.95 13.83
CA GLU A 146 0.71 5.98 13.76
C GLU A 146 0.23 5.98 12.31
N GLY A 147 0.90 6.74 11.42
CA GLY A 147 0.59 6.81 9.99
C GLY A 147 1.12 5.64 9.14
N HIS A 148 0.85 5.65 7.84
CA HIS A 148 1.31 4.66 6.85
C HIS A 148 2.80 4.30 6.95
N THR A 149 3.12 3.01 6.85
CA THR A 149 4.50 2.50 6.77
C THR A 149 4.49 1.13 6.10
N ARG A 150 5.62 0.70 5.53
CA ARG A 150 5.75 -0.59 4.84
C ARG A 150 6.63 -1.60 5.57
N LEU A 151 7.14 -1.28 6.77
CA LEU A 151 7.88 -2.22 7.62
C LEU A 151 6.91 -3.08 8.46
N PRO A 152 6.70 -4.37 8.11
CA PRO A 152 5.75 -5.24 8.80
C PRO A 152 6.19 -5.49 10.24
N ARG A 153 5.24 -5.64 11.16
CA ARG A 153 5.52 -5.83 12.60
C ARG A 153 6.45 -6.99 12.88
N TYR A 154 6.24 -8.12 12.20
CA TYR A 154 7.04 -9.33 12.43
C TYR A 154 8.53 -9.15 12.10
N ALA A 155 8.84 -8.19 11.23
CA ALA A 155 10.19 -7.93 10.75
C ALA A 155 10.91 -6.84 11.55
N ARG A 156 10.27 -6.16 12.52
CA ARG A 156 10.88 -5.05 13.29
C ARG A 156 11.91 -5.52 14.32
N GLY A 157 13.04 -4.84 14.40
CA GLY A 157 14.15 -5.18 15.30
C GLY A 157 14.96 -6.41 14.88
N LYS A 158 14.66 -7.00 13.71
CA LYS A 158 15.21 -8.28 13.24
C LYS A 158 16.49 -8.10 12.45
N LEU A 159 17.38 -9.08 12.56
CA LEU A 159 18.61 -9.16 11.78
C LEU A 159 18.34 -9.77 10.41
N GLY A 160 18.79 -9.08 9.37
CA GLY A 160 18.67 -9.53 7.99
C GLY A 160 19.96 -9.31 7.20
N THR A 161 19.98 -9.85 5.99
CA THR A 161 21.07 -9.63 5.04
C THR A 161 20.52 -8.96 3.79
N ILE A 162 21.20 -7.94 3.27
CA ILE A 162 20.85 -7.35 1.98
C ILE A 162 21.07 -8.40 0.90
N GLU A 163 19.98 -8.87 0.27
CA GLU A 163 20.02 -9.83 -0.83
C GLU A 163 19.92 -9.16 -2.20
N ARG A 164 19.36 -7.94 -2.26
CA ARG A 164 19.34 -7.13 -3.48
C ARG A 164 19.23 -5.64 -3.21
N VAL A 165 19.87 -4.85 -4.05
CA VAL A 165 19.69 -3.40 -4.14
C VAL A 165 18.69 -3.13 -5.27
N GLN A 166 17.46 -2.73 -4.93
CA GLN A 166 16.36 -2.62 -5.91
C GLN A 166 16.46 -1.33 -6.74
N GLY A 167 16.82 -0.21 -6.10
CA GLY A 167 17.00 1.13 -6.69
C GLY A 167 16.32 2.22 -5.84
N LEU A 168 16.24 3.44 -6.36
CA LEU A 168 15.55 4.55 -5.70
C LEU A 168 14.05 4.52 -5.98
N PHE A 169 13.24 4.67 -4.94
CA PHE A 169 11.78 4.75 -5.01
C PHE A 169 11.26 5.85 -4.09
N VAL A 170 10.09 6.41 -4.42
CA VAL A 170 9.34 7.29 -3.50
C VAL A 170 9.10 6.60 -2.16
N THR A 171 9.03 7.36 -1.07
CA THR A 171 8.87 6.86 0.31
C THR A 171 7.40 6.86 0.74
N PRO A 172 6.76 5.69 0.93
CA PRO A 172 5.34 5.59 1.28
C PRO A 172 4.99 6.33 2.58
N ASP A 173 5.87 6.30 3.59
CA ASP A 173 5.68 6.96 4.88
C ASP A 173 5.51 8.48 4.77
N THR A 174 5.95 9.10 3.66
CA THR A 174 5.83 10.54 3.44
C THR A 174 4.74 10.86 2.43
N VAL A 175 4.65 10.13 1.31
CA VAL A 175 3.67 10.43 0.25
C VAL A 175 2.23 10.16 0.67
N ALA A 176 1.99 9.18 1.55
CA ALA A 176 0.66 8.91 2.09
C ALA A 176 0.10 10.06 2.94
N HIS A 177 0.95 11.01 3.35
CA HIS A 177 0.60 12.12 4.25
C HIS A 177 0.92 13.50 3.66
N GLY A 178 1.14 13.58 2.34
CA GLY A 178 1.41 14.84 1.66
C GLY A 178 2.76 15.50 2.01
N LEU A 179 3.72 14.72 2.53
CA LEU A 179 5.04 15.22 2.96
C LEU A 179 6.12 15.14 1.87
N GLY A 180 5.70 14.99 0.60
CA GLY A 180 6.56 14.84 -0.56
C GLY A 180 7.13 13.43 -0.76
N GLU A 181 7.78 13.22 -1.91
CA GLU A 181 8.24 11.89 -2.34
C GLU A 181 9.42 11.34 -1.54
N GLN A 182 10.31 12.21 -1.07
CA GLN A 182 11.54 11.90 -0.32
C GLN A 182 12.17 10.55 -0.72
N PRO A 183 12.61 10.39 -1.99
CA PRO A 183 12.99 9.07 -2.48
C PRO A 183 14.16 8.46 -1.73
N GLN A 184 14.13 7.14 -1.52
CA GLN A 184 15.21 6.41 -0.87
C GLN A 184 15.53 5.13 -1.62
N GLN A 185 16.71 4.59 -1.33
CA GLN A 185 17.12 3.28 -1.80
C GLN A 185 16.23 2.21 -1.16
N VAL A 186 15.72 1.29 -1.97
CA VAL A 186 14.99 0.10 -1.53
C VAL A 186 15.89 -1.12 -1.65
N TYR A 187 15.81 -1.99 -0.66
CA TYR A 187 16.58 -3.21 -0.53
C TYR A 187 15.67 -4.41 -0.33
N ALA A 188 15.94 -5.51 -1.05
CA ALA A 188 15.39 -6.80 -0.65
C ALA A 188 16.24 -7.34 0.50
N VAL A 189 15.67 -7.44 1.69
CA VAL A 189 16.34 -7.92 2.90
C VAL A 189 15.84 -9.31 3.22
N ARG A 190 16.78 -10.26 3.30
CA ARG A 190 16.52 -11.67 3.61
C ARG A 190 16.62 -11.90 5.11
N PHE A 191 15.58 -12.49 5.68
CA PHE A 191 15.49 -12.91 7.08
C PHE A 191 15.33 -14.42 7.17
N SER A 192 16.04 -15.07 8.09
CA SER A 192 15.84 -16.50 8.34
C SER A 192 14.53 -16.76 9.09
N ALA A 193 13.91 -17.93 8.89
CA ALA A 193 12.77 -18.36 9.69
C ALA A 193 13.10 -18.43 11.19
N ARG A 194 14.36 -18.76 11.54
CA ARG A 194 14.86 -18.71 12.92
C ARG A 194 14.80 -17.31 13.51
N GLU A 195 15.26 -16.30 12.79
CA GLU A 195 15.25 -14.92 13.28
C GLU A 195 13.82 -14.40 13.46
N LEU A 196 12.95 -14.67 12.50
CA LEU A 196 11.58 -14.15 12.54
C LEU A 196 10.71 -14.89 13.57
N TRP A 197 10.85 -16.22 13.65
CA TRP A 197 9.87 -17.08 14.32
C TRP A 197 10.47 -18.02 15.37
N GLY A 198 11.80 -18.03 15.55
CA GLY A 198 12.48 -19.01 16.40
C GLY A 198 12.44 -20.44 15.84
N SER A 199 12.09 -20.61 14.56
CA SER A 199 11.96 -21.91 13.91
C SER A 199 13.32 -22.48 13.47
N ASP A 200 13.44 -23.81 13.48
CA ASP A 200 14.60 -24.52 12.91
C ASP A 200 14.47 -24.79 11.40
N SER A 201 13.42 -24.28 10.76
CA SER A 201 13.30 -24.36 9.30
C SER A 201 14.47 -23.66 8.60
N PRO A 202 15.04 -24.25 7.53
CA PRO A 202 16.05 -23.58 6.70
C PRO A 202 15.47 -22.45 5.84
N ASP A 203 14.16 -22.26 5.85
CA ASP A 203 13.48 -21.27 5.01
C ASP A 203 13.86 -19.82 5.36
N SER A 204 13.66 -18.93 4.40
CA SER A 204 13.87 -17.49 4.57
C SER A 204 12.77 -16.67 3.89
N ILE A 205 12.54 -15.48 4.42
CA ILE A 205 11.58 -14.51 3.92
C ILE A 205 12.37 -13.30 3.41
N CYS A 206 12.02 -12.79 2.25
CA CYS A 206 12.63 -11.60 1.68
C CYS A 206 11.60 -10.47 1.63
N ILE A 207 11.98 -9.30 2.15
CA ILE A 207 11.09 -8.12 2.26
C ILE A 207 11.79 -6.92 1.63
N ASP A 208 11.08 -6.18 0.78
CA ASP A 208 11.57 -4.91 0.26
C ASP A 208 11.40 -3.79 1.30
N LEU A 209 12.52 -3.22 1.74
CA LEU A 209 12.58 -2.21 2.80
C LEU A 209 13.32 -0.96 2.34
N TRP A 210 12.82 0.21 2.72
CA TRP A 210 13.48 1.50 2.47
C TRP A 210 14.70 1.66 3.36
N ASP A 211 15.69 2.39 2.86
CA ASP A 211 16.96 2.63 3.53
C ASP A 211 16.77 3.09 4.99
N SER A 212 15.90 4.06 5.25
CA SER A 212 15.62 4.60 6.59
C SER A 212 15.03 3.60 7.58
N TYR A 213 14.56 2.44 7.13
CA TYR A 213 14.10 1.35 7.98
C TYR A 213 15.24 0.50 8.54
N LEU A 214 16.48 0.71 8.09
CA LEU A 214 17.62 -0.14 8.38
C LEU A 214 18.71 0.61 9.16
N GLU A 215 19.39 -0.14 10.04
CA GLU A 215 20.58 0.25 10.77
C GLU A 215 21.71 -0.77 10.48
N ALA A 216 22.96 -0.29 10.44
CA ALA A 216 24.12 -1.16 10.34
C ALA A 216 24.29 -2.02 11.60
N VAL A 217 24.83 -3.22 11.44
CA VAL A 217 25.12 -4.19 12.52
C VAL A 217 26.58 -4.14 12.91
#